data_AF-A0A355BLI7-F1
#
_entry.id   AF-A0A355BLI7-F1
#
_cell.length_a   1.000
_cell.length_b   1.000
_cell.length_c   1.000
_cell.angle_alpha   90.00
_cell.angle_beta   90.00
_cell.angle_gamma   90.00
#
_symmetry.space_group_name_H-M   'P 1'
#
loop_
_entity.id
_entity.type
_entity.pdbx_description
1 polymer ?
#
loop_
_entity_poly.entity_id
_entity_poly.type
_entity_poly.pdbx_seq_one_letter_code
_entity_poly.pdbx_strand_id
1 'polypeptide(L)'
;TIARHARIEKFSWKTKFGTADAALTGICMGLVWIVIGLLSSLLQGRQTGSIGAEDVEVIPVFHRACFHTSFHCILSIRIVHVITAQFRLLKLKLQQRKR
;
A
#
# COMPACT_ATOMS: atom_id res chain seq x y z
N THR A 1 -17.17 -0.79 1.14
CA THR A 1 -15.91 -0.43 1.83
C THR A 1 -15.10 -1.68 2.13
N ILE A 2 -14.44 -2.22 1.11
CA ILE A 2 -13.74 -3.53 1.12
C ILE A 2 -12.51 -3.53 2.05
N ALA A 3 -11.95 -2.34 2.35
CA ALA A 3 -10.72 -2.16 3.14
C ALA A 3 -10.86 -2.38 4.66
N ARG A 4 -12.06 -2.63 5.22
CA ARG A 4 -12.26 -2.71 6.68
C ARG A 4 -11.87 -4.05 7.31
N HIS A 5 -11.63 -5.08 6.50
CA HIS A 5 -11.34 -6.45 6.95
C HIS A 5 -10.03 -7.03 6.39
N ALA A 6 -9.23 -6.20 5.73
CA ALA A 6 -7.88 -6.55 5.30
C ALA A 6 -6.92 -6.30 6.47
N ARG A 7 -6.30 -7.37 6.98
CA ARG A 7 -5.15 -7.28 7.89
C ARG A 7 -3.87 -7.28 7.06
N ILE A 8 -2.84 -6.64 7.57
CA ILE A 8 -1.55 -6.57 6.90
C ILE A 8 -0.57 -7.37 7.74
N GLU A 9 -0.02 -8.42 7.14
CA GLU A 9 0.90 -9.33 7.81
C GLU A 9 2.35 -8.94 7.54
N LYS A 10 2.66 -8.54 6.31
CA LYS A 10 3.99 -8.07 5.95
C LYS A 10 3.90 -6.97 4.91
N PHE A 11 4.72 -5.95 5.04
CA PHE A 11 4.80 -4.85 4.11
C PHE A 11 6.26 -4.56 3.88
N SER A 12 6.79 -4.80 2.69
CA SER A 12 8.14 -4.45 2.30
C SER A 12 8.11 -3.51 1.10
N TRP A 13 8.78 -2.38 1.21
CA TRP A 13 8.85 -1.37 0.16
C TRP A 13 10.30 -1.02 -0.10
N LYS A 14 10.81 -1.38 -1.27
CA LYS A 14 12.13 -0.98 -1.75
C LYS A 14 11.99 0.00 -2.92
N THR A 15 12.51 1.22 -2.78
CA THR A 15 12.54 2.17 -3.91
C THR A 15 13.97 2.60 -4.17
N LYS A 16 14.41 2.47 -5.42
CA LYS A 16 15.64 3.07 -5.91
C LYS A 16 15.26 4.17 -6.88
N PHE A 17 15.61 5.41 -6.56
CA PHE A 17 15.28 6.54 -7.42
C PHE A 17 16.44 7.52 -7.56
N GLY A 18 16.71 7.92 -8.80
CA GLY A 18 17.68 8.93 -9.17
C GLY A 18 17.10 9.80 -10.28
N THR A 19 17.37 11.09 -10.22
CA THR A 19 17.05 12.05 -11.31
C THR A 19 18.34 12.58 -11.91
N ALA A 20 18.22 13.26 -13.06
CA ALA A 20 19.34 13.98 -13.65
C ALA A 20 19.84 15.15 -12.77
N ASP A 21 18.96 15.65 -11.90
CA ASP A 21 19.24 16.73 -10.96
C ASP A 21 19.25 16.21 -9.51
N ALA A 22 20.33 16.46 -8.77
CA ALA A 22 20.49 15.96 -7.40
C ALA A 22 19.54 16.62 -6.40
N ALA A 23 19.19 17.90 -6.59
CA ALA A 23 18.25 18.60 -5.72
C ALA A 23 16.84 18.01 -5.88
N LEU A 24 16.44 17.71 -7.11
CA LEU A 24 15.17 17.03 -7.37
C LEU A 24 15.13 15.63 -6.74
N THR A 25 16.23 14.87 -6.77
CA THR A 25 16.32 13.56 -6.09
C THR A 25 16.10 13.73 -4.57
N GLY A 26 16.71 14.75 -3.96
CA GLY A 26 16.54 15.06 -2.53
C GLY A 26 15.11 15.43 -2.15
N ILE A 27 14.43 16.24 -2.99
CA ILE A 27 13.01 16.60 -2.79
C ILE A 27 12.13 15.35 -2.89
N CYS A 28 12.30 14.55 -3.93
CA CYS A 28 11.55 13.32 -4.11
C CYS A 28 11.77 12.33 -2.97
N MET A 29 12.99 12.22 -2.45
CA MET A 29 13.30 11.39 -1.29
C MET A 29 12.48 11.81 -0.06
N GLY A 30 12.44 13.11 0.24
CA GLY A 30 11.63 13.64 1.33
C GLY A 30 10.14 13.35 1.14
N LEU A 31 9.61 13.57 -0.06
CA LEU A 31 8.21 13.26 -0.39
C LEU A 31 7.89 11.77 -0.22
N VAL A 32 8.76 10.88 -0.69
CA VAL A 32 8.59 9.44 -0.53
C VAL A 32 8.54 9.06 0.95
N TRP A 33 9.42 9.63 1.78
CA TRP A 33 9.43 9.37 3.22
C TRP A 33 8.16 9.86 3.92
N ILE A 34 7.61 11.00 3.50
CA ILE A 34 6.31 11.50 4.00
C ILE A 34 5.20 10.50 3.66
N VAL A 35 5.13 10.03 2.42
CA VAL A 35 4.11 9.04 1.98
C VAL A 35 4.24 7.75 2.79
N ILE A 36 5.47 7.26 3.00
CA ILE A 36 5.73 6.08 3.83
C ILE A 36 5.24 6.32 5.27
N GLY A 37 5.57 7.46 5.88
CA GLY A 37 5.13 7.79 7.24
C GLY A 37 3.60 7.86 7.38
N LEU A 38 2.91 8.43 6.39
CA LEU A 38 1.45 8.45 6.33
C LEU A 38 0.87 7.04 6.21
N LEU A 39 1.42 6.21 5.31
CA LEU A 39 1.02 4.81 5.20
C LEU A 39 1.23 4.10 6.54
N SER A 40 2.42 4.16 7.14
CA SER A 40 2.71 3.53 8.42
C SER A 40 1.75 3.97 9.53
N SER A 41 1.32 5.23 9.54
CA SER A 41 0.34 5.75 10.51
C SER A 41 -1.07 5.23 10.26
N LEU A 42 -1.51 5.15 9.00
CA LEU A 42 -2.81 4.58 8.64
C LEU A 42 -2.90 3.07 8.92
N LEU A 43 -1.76 2.39 8.79
CA LEU A 43 -1.67 0.94 8.91
C LEU A 43 -1.46 0.52 10.38
N GLN A 44 -0.92 1.38 11.25
CA GLN A 44 -0.76 1.11 12.70
C GLN A 44 -2.05 0.61 13.37
N GLY A 45 -3.20 1.19 13.04
CA GLY A 45 -4.50 0.75 13.58
C GLY A 45 -5.04 -0.58 13.00
N ARG A 46 -4.39 -1.16 12.00
CA ARG A 46 -4.82 -2.36 11.25
C ARG A 46 -3.77 -3.47 11.19
N GLN A 47 -2.58 -3.22 11.69
CA GLN A 47 -1.47 -4.16 11.75
C GLN A 47 -1.67 -5.11 12.92
N THR A 48 -1.49 -6.40 12.65
CA THR A 48 -1.52 -7.46 13.68
C THR A 48 -0.14 -8.02 13.98
N GLY A 49 0.88 -7.59 13.23
CA GLY A 49 2.27 -7.98 13.37
C GLY A 49 3.18 -6.75 13.36
N SER A 50 4.32 -6.85 14.04
CA SER A 50 5.34 -5.81 14.07
C SER A 50 5.97 -5.69 12.68
N ILE A 51 5.75 -4.57 11.99
CA ILE A 51 6.54 -4.22 10.81
C ILE A 51 7.94 -3.88 11.34
N GLY A 52 8.91 -4.71 10.97
CA GLY A 52 10.30 -4.49 11.35
C GLY A 52 10.88 -3.32 10.57
N ALA A 53 11.84 -2.60 11.15
CA ALA A 53 12.52 -1.49 10.48
C ALA A 53 13.19 -1.89 9.14
N GLU A 54 13.43 -3.19 8.89
CA GLU A 54 14.03 -3.73 7.66
C GLU A 54 13.09 -3.77 6.45
N ASP A 55 11.81 -3.46 6.65
CA ASP A 55 10.80 -3.63 5.61
C ASP A 55 10.80 -2.49 4.58
N VAL A 56 11.20 -1.28 4.96
CA VAL A 56 11.16 -0.10 4.09
C VAL A 56 12.56 0.44 3.81
N GLU A 57 12.96 0.39 2.54
CA GLU A 57 14.29 0.78 2.08
C GLU A 57 14.15 1.74 0.89
N VAL A 58 14.64 2.96 1.02
CA VAL A 58 14.67 3.91 -0.10
C VAL A 58 16.11 4.35 -0.35
N ILE A 59 16.62 4.03 -1.54
CA ILE A 59 18.00 4.28 -1.96
C ILE A 59 17.99 5.38 -3.04
N PRO A 60 18.47 6.59 -2.74
CA PRO A 60 18.64 7.62 -3.75
C PRO A 60 19.86 7.34 -4.63
N VAL A 61 19.73 7.53 -5.94
CA VAL A 61 20.80 7.36 -6.93
C VAL A 61 21.13 8.72 -7.56
N PHE A 62 22.12 9.43 -7.02
CA PHE A 62 22.46 10.80 -7.48
C PHE A 62 23.25 10.85 -8.79
N HIS A 63 23.73 9.72 -9.28
CA HIS A 63 24.68 9.67 -10.40
C HIS A 63 24.01 9.48 -11.76
N ARG A 64 22.72 9.07 -11.79
CA ARG A 64 22.00 8.73 -13.01
C ARG A 64 20.49 8.68 -12.79
N ALA A 65 19.75 9.11 -13.80
CA ALA A 65 18.30 9.07 -13.81
C ALA A 65 17.80 7.62 -13.88
N CYS A 66 17.20 7.11 -12.81
CA CYS A 66 16.73 5.73 -12.66
C CYS A 66 15.52 5.70 -11.73
N PHE A 67 14.43 5.02 -12.08
CA PHE A 67 13.31 4.79 -11.15
C PHE A 67 13.00 3.30 -11.11
N HIS A 68 13.25 2.67 -9.97
CA HIS A 68 13.01 1.24 -9.74
C HIS A 68 12.34 1.06 -8.39
N THR A 69 11.07 0.70 -8.39
CA THR A 69 10.29 0.52 -7.16
C THR A 69 9.81 -0.92 -7.08
N SER A 70 10.18 -1.62 -6.01
CA SER A 70 9.74 -2.97 -5.67
C SER A 70 8.86 -2.90 -4.43
N PHE A 71 7.58 -3.18 -4.62
CA PHE A 71 6.57 -3.15 -3.56
C PHE A 71 6.06 -4.57 -3.29
N HIS A 72 6.30 -5.08 -2.08
CA HIS A 72 5.91 -6.40 -1.64
C HIS A 72 5.01 -6.30 -0.41
N CYS A 73 3.71 -6.56 -0.55
CA CYS A 73 2.78 -6.50 0.58
C CYS A 73 1.97 -7.80 0.68
N ILE A 74 1.93 -8.38 1.87
CA ILE A 74 1.12 -9.55 2.23
C ILE A 74 -0.10 -9.06 3.00
N LEU A 75 -1.23 -9.01 2.30
CA LEU A 75 -2.54 -8.62 2.82
C LEU A 75 -3.35 -9.88 3.14
N SER A 76 -3.66 -10.07 4.43
CA SER A 76 -4.48 -11.17 4.93
C SER A 76 -5.92 -10.69 5.09
N ILE A 77 -6.75 -10.91 4.07
CA ILE A 77 -8.14 -10.46 4.03
C ILE A 77 -9.06 -11.63 4.36
N ARG A 78 -9.97 -11.49 5.34
CA ARG A 78 -11.09 -12.44 5.48
C ARG A 78 -12.13 -12.18 4.39
N ILE A 79 -11.87 -12.70 3.19
CA ILE A 79 -12.68 -12.51 1.98
C ILE A 79 -14.13 -13.02 2.16
N VAL A 80 -14.34 -14.06 2.99
CA VAL A 80 -15.62 -14.75 3.15
C VAL A 80 -16.77 -13.81 3.52
N HIS A 81 -16.61 -12.89 4.46
CA HIS A 81 -17.71 -11.99 4.85
C HIS A 81 -17.96 -10.87 3.82
N VAL A 82 -16.91 -10.45 3.10
CA VAL A 82 -16.99 -9.34 2.15
C VAL A 82 -17.71 -9.76 0.88
N ILE A 83 -17.38 -10.93 0.33
CA ILE A 83 -18.04 -11.46 -0.86
C ILE A 83 -19.52 -11.71 -0.57
N THR A 84 -19.87 -12.37 0.54
CA THR A 84 -21.27 -12.70 0.84
C THR A 84 -22.16 -11.46 1.00
N ALA A 85 -21.66 -10.39 1.63
CA ALA A 85 -22.41 -9.15 1.81
C ALA A 85 -22.62 -8.39 0.48
N GLN A 86 -21.55 -8.26 -0.32
CA GLN A 86 -21.62 -7.62 -1.64
C GLN A 86 -22.53 -8.41 -2.60
N PHE A 87 -22.40 -9.74 -2.60
CA PHE A 87 -23.19 -10.62 -3.46
C PHE A 87 -24.69 -10.58 -3.08
N ARG A 88 -25.03 -10.50 -1.79
CA ARG A 88 -26.42 -10.35 -1.33
C ARG A 88 -27.03 -9.02 -1.79
N LEU A 89 -26.27 -7.91 -1.69
CA LEU A 89 -26.71 -6.59 -2.16
C LEU A 89 -26.86 -6.54 -3.68
N LEU A 90 -25.93 -7.13 -4.43
CA LEU A 90 -26.04 -7.27 -5.88
C LEU A 90 -27.26 -8.09 -6.27
N LYS A 91 -27.50 -9.22 -5.58
CA LYS A 91 -28.66 -10.08 -5.85
C LYS A 91 -29.98 -9.34 -5.63
N LEU A 92 -30.07 -8.54 -4.56
CA LEU A 92 -31.23 -7.68 -4.31
C LEU A 92 -31.41 -6.60 -5.38
N LYS A 93 -30.35 -5.90 -5.80
CA LYS A 93 -30.43 -4.92 -6.90
C LYS A 93 -30.78 -5.54 -8.24
N LEU A 94 -30.27 -6.74 -8.54
CA LEU A 94 -30.59 -7.47 -9.77
C LEU A 94 -32.02 -8.03 -9.76
N GLN A 95 -32.53 -8.46 -8.60
CA GLN A 95 -33.93 -8.88 -8.46
C GLN A 95 -34.90 -7.70 -8.61
N GLN A 96 -34.54 -6.51 -8.12
CA GLN A 96 -35.33 -5.29 -8.30
C GLN A 96 -35.34 -4.80 -9.76
N ARG A 97 -34.31 -5.11 -10.55
CA ARG A 97 -34.25 -4.73 -11.97
C ARG A 97 -34.97 -5.69 -12.91
N LYS A 98 -35.42 -6.85 -12.41
CA LYS A 98 -36.13 -7.88 -13.18
C LYS A 98 -37.63 -7.97 -12.82
N ARG A 99 -38.14 -7.00 -12.06
CA ARG A 99 -39.56 -6.85 -11.70
C ARG A 99 -40.17 -5.67 -12.42
#